data_AF-A0A254QKL4-F1
#
_entry.id   AF-A0A254QKL4-F1
#
_cell.length_a   1.000
_cell.length_b   1.000
_cell.length_c   1.000
_cell.angle_alpha   90.00
_cell.angle_beta   90.00
_cell.angle_gamma   90.00
#
_symmetry.space_group_name_H-M   'P 1'
#
loop_
_entity.id
_entity.type
_entity.pdbx_description
1 polymer ?
#
loop_
_entity_poly.entity_id
_entity_poly.type
_entity_poly.pdbx_seq_one_letter_code
_entity_poly.pdbx_strand_id
1 'polypeptide(L)'
;MANTPQSKKRARQNESRFTVNKARRSRIRTYLRKVEEAIASGNKDAAIAALRAAQPELMRGVTKGVLHKNTASRKMSRLSSRVKALG
;
A
#
# COMPACT_ATOMS: atom_id res chain seq x y z
N MET A 1 1.70 22.74 21.90
CA MET A 1 1.65 21.88 23.10
C MET A 1 0.18 21.49 23.33
N ALA A 2 -0.11 20.25 23.72
CA ALA A 2 -1.49 19.81 23.93
C ALA A 2 -1.98 20.32 25.29
N ASN A 3 -2.59 21.50 25.30
CA ASN A 3 -2.81 22.26 26.54
C ASN A 3 -4.07 21.86 27.30
N THR A 4 -5.01 21.13 26.68
CA THR A 4 -6.19 20.60 27.35
C THR A 4 -6.09 19.08 27.58
N PRO A 5 -6.74 18.52 28.62
CA PRO A 5 -6.74 17.07 28.87
C PRO A 5 -7.19 16.24 27.66
N GLN A 6 -8.20 16.73 26.93
CA GLN A 6 -8.71 16.10 25.72
C GLN A 6 -7.63 16.12 24.61
N SER A 7 -6.91 17.23 24.45
CA SER A 7 -5.82 17.34 23.47
C SER A 7 -4.68 16.37 23.79
N LYS A 8 -4.28 16.25 25.06
CA LYS A 8 -3.26 15.28 25.49
C LYS A 8 -3.68 13.85 25.19
N LYS A 9 -4.97 13.52 25.38
CA LYS A 9 -5.54 12.22 25.01
C LYS A 9 -5.49 11.99 23.50
N ARG A 10 -5.88 12.98 22.69
CA ARG A 10 -5.82 12.89 21.21
C ARG A 10 -4.40 12.69 20.70
N ALA A 11 -3.41 13.38 21.27
CA ALA A 11 -2.00 13.22 20.91
C ALA A 11 -1.53 11.77 21.08
N ARG A 12 -1.79 11.17 22.25
CA ARG A 12 -1.47 9.75 22.52
C ARG A 12 -2.17 8.79 21.55
N GLN A 13 -3.47 9.00 21.30
CA GLN A 13 -4.23 8.19 20.34
C GLN A 13 -3.67 8.28 18.92
N ASN A 14 -3.27 9.48 18.50
CA ASN A 14 -2.71 9.72 17.17
C ASN A 14 -1.38 9.01 16.98
N GLU A 15 -0.52 9.01 17.99
CA GLU A 15 0.76 8.29 17.93
C GLU A 15 0.56 6.78 17.77
N SER A 16 -0.33 6.17 18.57
CA SER A 16 -0.64 4.74 18.43
C SER A 16 -1.27 4.39 17.08
N ARG A 17 -2.12 5.26 16.52
CA ARG A 17 -2.68 5.06 15.17
C ARG A 17 -1.62 5.25 14.09
N PHE A 18 -0.72 6.21 14.27
CA PHE A 18 0.34 6.51 13.33
C PHE A 18 1.30 5.34 13.19
N THR A 19 1.74 4.72 14.28
CA THR A 19 2.66 3.56 14.25
C THR A 19 2.06 2.40 13.44
N VAL A 20 0.80 2.04 13.72
CA VAL A 20 0.07 0.98 13.01
C VAL A 20 -0.12 1.31 11.53
N ASN A 21 -0.55 2.54 11.22
CA ASN A 21 -0.79 2.95 9.83
C ASN A 21 0.52 3.08 9.04
N LYS A 22 1.61 3.50 9.69
CA LYS A 22 2.96 3.53 9.11
C LYS A 22 3.40 2.12 8.73
N ALA A 23 3.25 1.14 9.61
CA ALA A 23 3.58 -0.26 9.34
C ALA A 23 2.76 -0.83 8.16
N ARG A 24 1.44 -0.63 8.17
CA ARG A 24 0.55 -1.06 7.06
C ARG A 24 0.93 -0.42 5.73
N ARG A 25 1.18 0.90 5.73
CA ARG A 25 1.59 1.63 4.52
C ARG A 25 2.94 1.15 4.01
N SER A 26 3.89 0.90 4.91
CA SER A 26 5.22 0.36 4.56
C SER A 26 5.09 -1.00 3.88
N ARG A 27 4.32 -1.92 4.48
CA ARG A 27 4.05 -3.25 3.89
C ARG A 27 3.51 -3.14 2.46
N ILE A 28 2.48 -2.33 2.24
CA ILE A 28 1.89 -2.13 0.90
C ILE A 28 2.93 -1.60 -0.10
N ARG A 29 3.76 -0.64 0.31
CA ARG A 29 4.83 -0.07 -0.53
C ARG A 29 5.87 -1.13 -0.91
N THR A 30 6.22 -2.02 0.01
CA THR A 30 7.15 -3.13 -0.27
C THR A 30 6.60 -4.06 -1.35
N TYR A 31 5.32 -4.45 -1.28
CA TYR A 31 4.72 -5.28 -2.33
C TYR A 31 4.64 -4.57 -3.68
N LEU A 32 4.31 -3.28 -3.68
CA LEU A 32 4.31 -2.47 -4.91
C LEU A 32 5.70 -2.40 -5.54
N ARG A 33 6.74 -2.20 -4.72
CA ARG A 33 8.13 -2.16 -5.18
C ARG A 33 8.55 -3.49 -5.81
N LYS A 34 8.20 -4.64 -5.20
CA LYS A 34 8.48 -5.96 -5.77
C LYS A 34 7.89 -6.14 -7.17
N VAL A 35 6.69 -5.60 -7.42
CA VAL A 35 6.08 -5.61 -8.76
C VAL A 35 6.89 -4.73 -9.72
N GLU A 36 7.27 -3.53 -9.29
CA GLU A 36 8.06 -2.60 -10.10
C GLU A 36 9.45 -3.17 -10.45
N GLU A 37 10.12 -3.83 -9.50
CA GLU A 37 11.39 -4.52 -9.71
C GLU A 37 11.23 -5.71 -10.67
N ALA A 38 10.18 -6.52 -10.52
CA ALA A 38 9.90 -7.62 -11.44
C ALA A 38 9.63 -7.10 -12.87
N ILE A 39 8.89 -6.00 -13.01
CA ILE A 39 8.68 -5.34 -14.30
C ILE A 39 10.01 -4.84 -14.88
N ALA A 40 10.86 -4.22 -14.07
CA ALA A 40 12.16 -3.72 -14.53
C ALA A 40 13.11 -4.84 -14.97
N SER A 41 13.00 -6.03 -14.37
CA SER A 41 13.79 -7.21 -14.76
C SER A 41 13.35 -7.87 -16.07
N GLY A 42 12.20 -7.47 -16.64
CA GLY A 42 11.68 -8.07 -17.88
C GLY A 42 11.01 -9.44 -17.71
N ASN A 43 11.02 -10.04 -16.51
CA ASN A 43 10.40 -11.34 -16.26
C ASN A 43 8.88 -11.22 -16.04
N LYS A 44 8.11 -11.57 -17.07
CA LYS A 44 6.64 -11.48 -17.05
C LYS A 44 5.98 -12.39 -16.01
N ASP A 45 6.41 -13.63 -15.88
CA ASP A 45 5.81 -14.57 -14.94
C ASP A 45 6.03 -14.12 -13.48
N ALA A 46 7.23 -13.65 -13.18
CA ALA A 46 7.55 -13.05 -11.89
C ALA A 46 6.71 -11.80 -11.63
N ALA A 47 6.50 -10.95 -12.64
CA ALA A 47 5.67 -9.74 -12.52
C ALA A 47 4.19 -10.09 -12.28
N ILE A 48 3.64 -11.10 -12.95
CA ILE A 48 2.27 -11.59 -12.73
C ILE A 48 2.12 -12.16 -11.31
N ALA A 49 3.06 -12.99 -10.86
CA ALA A 49 3.05 -13.56 -9.52
C ALA A 49 3.13 -12.47 -8.44
N ALA A 50 4.03 -11.49 -8.62
CA ALA A 50 4.16 -10.35 -7.72
C ALA A 50 2.88 -9.50 -7.70
N LEU A 51 2.24 -9.27 -8.84
CA LEU A 51 1.01 -8.49 -8.94
C LEU A 51 -0.15 -9.19 -8.21
N ARG A 52 -0.29 -10.51 -8.38
CA ARG A 52 -1.26 -11.34 -7.64
C ARG A 52 -1.05 -11.27 -6.13
N ALA A 53 0.20 -11.27 -5.68
CA ALA A 53 0.53 -11.12 -4.26
C ALA A 53 0.27 -9.70 -3.73
N ALA A 54 0.47 -8.68 -4.56
CA ALA A 54 0.24 -7.28 -4.18
C ALA A 54 -1.25 -6.93 -4.04
N GLN A 55 -2.12 -7.51 -4.87
CA GLN A 55 -3.56 -7.23 -4.88
C GLN A 55 -4.27 -7.39 -3.51
N PRO A 56 -4.16 -8.53 -2.79
CA PRO A 56 -4.84 -8.69 -1.50
C PRO A 56 -4.29 -7.73 -0.43
N GLU A 57 -2.99 -7.42 -0.44
CA GLU A 57 -2.40 -6.47 0.51
C GLU A 57 -2.91 -5.04 0.29
N LEU A 58 -3.08 -4.66 -0.97
CA LEU A 58 -3.61 -3.35 -1.35
C LEU A 58 -5.07 -3.21 -0.94
N MET A 59 -5.89 -4.24 -1.18
CA MET A 59 -7.29 -4.27 -0.76
C MET A 59 -7.44 -4.34 0.77
N ARG A 60 -6.56 -5.08 1.47
CA ARG A 60 -6.49 -5.06 2.94
C ARG A 60 -6.21 -3.64 3.45
N GLY A 61 -5.32 -2.90 2.80
CA GLY A 61 -5.07 -1.48 3.07
C GLY A 61 -6.32 -0.60 2.98
N VAL A 62 -7.21 -0.89 2.02
CA VAL A 62 -8.51 -0.19 1.86
C VAL A 62 -9.46 -0.55 3.00
N THR A 63 -9.62 -1.84 3.32
CA THR A 63 -10.51 -2.26 4.42
C THR A 63 -10.11 -1.68 5.78
N LYS A 64 -8.81 -1.44 5.99
CA LYS A 64 -8.27 -0.84 7.23
C LYS A 64 -8.20 0.68 7.19
N GLY A 65 -8.74 1.34 6.14
CA GLY A 65 -8.80 2.79 6.02
C GLY A 65 -7.45 3.47 5.78
N VAL A 66 -6.41 2.72 5.38
CA VAL A 66 -5.07 3.28 5.11
C VAL A 66 -5.00 3.93 3.73
N LEU A 67 -5.79 3.42 2.77
CA LEU A 67 -5.88 3.90 1.39
C LEU A 67 -7.34 4.00 0.97
N HIS A 68 -7.65 5.00 0.14
CA HIS A 68 -8.95 5.07 -0.51
C HIS A 68 -9.07 4.03 -1.63
N LYS A 69 -10.27 3.48 -1.86
CA LYS A 69 -10.55 2.49 -2.93
C LYS A 69 -10.06 2.98 -4.30
N ASN A 70 -10.32 4.24 -4.64
CA ASN A 70 -9.88 4.82 -5.91
C ASN A 70 -8.35 4.86 -6.05
N THR A 71 -7.62 5.12 -4.96
CA THR A 71 -6.15 5.07 -4.98
C THR A 71 -5.66 3.65 -5.20
N ALA A 72 -6.33 2.66 -4.61
CA ALA A 72 -6.05 1.26 -4.84
C ALA A 72 -6.30 0.84 -6.29
N SER A 73 -7.47 1.15 -6.82
CA SER A 73 -7.85 0.88 -8.21
C SER A 73 -6.90 1.53 -9.21
N ARG A 74 -6.53 2.80 -9.00
CA ARG A 74 -5.56 3.49 -9.88
C ARG A 74 -4.20 2.80 -9.90
N LYS A 75 -3.69 2.38 -8.73
CA LYS A 75 -2.40 1.69 -8.64
C LYS A 75 -2.46 0.33 -9.32
N MET A 76 -3.52 -0.43 -9.08
CA MET A 76 -3.73 -1.73 -9.72
C MET A 76 -3.78 -1.59 -11.24
N SER A 77 -4.63 -0.70 -11.76
CA SER A 77 -4.77 -0.45 -13.20
C SER A 77 -3.43 -0.11 -13.87
N ARG A 78 -2.64 0.80 -13.27
CA ARG A 78 -1.33 1.20 -13.80
C ARG A 78 -0.28 0.08 -13.77
N LEU A 79 -0.29 -0.78 -12.76
CA LEU A 79 0.65 -1.90 -12.71
C LEU A 79 0.24 -3.00 -13.68
N SER A 80 -1.05 -3.33 -13.75
CA SER A 80 -1.57 -4.31 -14.70
C SER A 80 -1.27 -3.93 -16.15
N SER A 81 -1.41 -2.65 -16.52
CA SER A 81 -1.07 -2.20 -17.87
C SER A 81 0.42 -2.35 -18.18
N ARG A 82 1.29 -2.04 -17.23
CA ARG A 82 2.75 -2.22 -17.37
C ARG A 82 3.14 -3.70 -17.46
N VAL A 83 2.52 -4.57 -16.67
CA VAL A 83 2.76 -6.02 -16.76
C VAL A 83 2.28 -6.56 -18.11
N LYS A 84 1.12 -6.11 -18.61
CA LYS A 84 0.62 -6.48 -19.93
C LYS A 84 1.56 -6.03 -21.06
N ALA A 85 2.19 -4.87 -20.92
CA ALA A 85 3.13 -4.33 -21.91
C ALA A 85 4.45 -5.10 -22.02
N LEU A 86 4.77 -5.99 -21.07
CA LEU A 86 5.95 -6.85 -21.13
C LEU A 86 5.87 -7.97 -22.20
N GLY A 87 4.71 -8.15 -22.84
CA GLY A 87 4.48 -9.13 -23.91
C GLY A 87 3.74 -10.35 -23.41
#